data_AF-A0A933QXN5-F1
#
_entry.id   AF-A0A933QXN5-F1
#
_cell.length_a   1.000
_cell.length_b   1.000
_cell.length_c   1.000
_cell.angle_alpha   90.00
_cell.angle_beta   90.00
_cell.angle_gamma   90.00
#
_symmetry.space_group_name_H-M   'P 1'
#
loop_
_entity.id
_entity.type
_entity.pdbx_description
1 polymer ?
#
loop_
_entity_poly.entity_id
_entity_poly.type
_entity_poly.pdbx_seq_one_letter_code
_entity_poly.pdbx_strand_id
1 'polypeptide(L)'
;MKSSRTLDAADLFCGAGGITSGLEDACQELGIKLDVVAVNHWEMAIKVHGANHPNAHHYCASIDQLDPRKTTDRLDVLVAAPECIFHSKARGGRPINDQRRA
;
A
#
# COMPACT_ATOMS: atom_id res chain seq x y z
N MET A 1 9.85 -23.64 -20.37
CA MET A 1 8.88 -23.14 -19.36
C MET A 1 9.53 -21.93 -18.69
N LYS A 2 8.99 -20.71 -18.87
CA LYS A 2 9.47 -19.56 -18.11
C LYS A 2 9.16 -19.84 -16.63
N SER A 3 10.16 -19.83 -15.76
CA SER A 3 9.93 -19.85 -14.32
C SER A 3 8.97 -18.70 -14.00
N SER A 4 7.82 -19.01 -13.39
CA SER A 4 6.85 -17.99 -13.01
C SER A 4 7.49 -17.13 -11.92
N ARG A 5 7.94 -15.94 -12.32
CA ARG A 5 8.54 -14.96 -11.42
C ARG A 5 7.43 -14.36 -10.55
N THR A 6 7.68 -14.22 -9.26
CA THR A 6 6.84 -13.43 -8.34
C THR A 6 7.45 -12.04 -8.19
N LEU A 7 6.61 -11.03 -8.09
CA LEU A 7 6.95 -9.67 -7.68
C LEU A 7 6.54 -9.50 -6.23
N ASP A 8 7.50 -9.36 -5.33
CA ASP A 8 7.26 -9.15 -3.90
C ASP A 8 7.11 -7.64 -3.64
N ALA A 9 5.93 -7.19 -3.21
CA ALA A 9 5.58 -5.79 -3.08
C ALA A 9 5.05 -5.41 -1.68
N ALA A 10 5.16 -4.13 -1.34
CA ALA A 10 4.43 -3.54 -0.20
C ALA A 10 3.66 -2.29 -0.63
N ASP A 11 2.38 -2.24 -0.29
CA ASP A 11 1.47 -1.09 -0.47
C ASP A 11 1.19 -0.44 0.89
N LEU A 12 1.93 0.62 1.19
CA LEU A 12 1.79 1.39 2.42
C LEU A 12 0.70 2.44 2.28
N PHE A 13 -0.15 2.57 3.29
CA PHE A 13 -1.34 3.42 3.24
C PHE A 13 -2.32 2.98 2.14
N CYS A 14 -2.51 1.66 1.98
CA CYS A 14 -3.12 1.02 0.79
C CYS A 14 -4.55 1.46 0.43
N GLY A 15 -5.22 2.25 1.28
CA GLY A 15 -6.61 2.66 1.10
C GLY A 15 -7.52 1.50 0.71
N ALA A 16 -8.32 1.70 -0.33
CA ALA A 16 -9.20 0.68 -0.92
C ALA A 16 -8.53 -0.20 -2.00
N GLY A 17 -7.22 -0.08 -2.20
CA GLY A 17 -6.45 -0.95 -3.12
C GLY A 17 -6.15 -0.38 -4.50
N GLY A 18 -6.31 0.92 -4.73
CA GLY A 18 -6.10 1.50 -6.06
C GLY A 18 -4.70 1.27 -6.66
N ILE A 19 -3.64 1.31 -5.84
CA ILE A 19 -2.29 0.98 -6.32
C ILE A 19 -2.12 -0.53 -6.49
N THR A 20 -2.66 -1.33 -5.57
CA THR A 20 -2.65 -2.80 -5.69
C THR A 20 -3.32 -3.26 -6.99
N SER A 21 -4.46 -2.70 -7.40
CA SER A 21 -5.07 -2.97 -8.71
C SER A 21 -4.10 -2.70 -9.88
N GLY A 22 -3.39 -1.55 -9.84
CA GLY A 22 -2.42 -1.23 -10.87
C GLY A 22 -1.21 -2.18 -10.90
N LEU A 23 -0.79 -2.68 -9.74
CA LEU A 23 0.25 -3.72 -9.65
C LEU A 23 -0.26 -5.06 -10.21
N GLU A 24 -1.50 -5.44 -9.92
CA GLU A 24 -2.12 -6.65 -10.47
C GLU A 24 -2.19 -6.58 -12.00
N ASP A 25 -2.67 -5.47 -12.55
CA ASP A 25 -2.76 -5.23 -13.99
C ASP A 25 -1.37 -5.35 -14.65
N ALA A 26 -0.36 -4.67 -14.08
CA ALA A 26 1.01 -4.73 -14.59
C ALA A 26 1.62 -6.14 -14.51
N CYS A 27 1.38 -6.85 -13.41
CA CYS A 27 1.86 -8.23 -13.24
C CYS A 27 1.19 -9.18 -14.24
N GLN A 28 -0.11 -9.00 -14.48
CA GLN A 28 -0.86 -9.76 -15.47
C GLN A 28 -0.29 -9.55 -16.89
N GLU A 29 -0.01 -8.30 -17.30
CA GLU A 29 0.60 -8.01 -18.59
C GLU A 29 1.97 -8.67 -18.78
N LEU A 30 2.75 -8.73 -17.70
CA LEU A 30 4.10 -9.30 -17.70
C LEU A 30 4.11 -10.83 -17.51
N GLY A 31 2.98 -11.44 -17.17
CA GLY A 31 2.89 -12.87 -16.85
C GLY A 31 3.66 -13.26 -15.58
N ILE A 32 3.72 -12.36 -14.60
CA ILE A 32 4.35 -12.57 -13.29
C ILE A 32 3.28 -12.61 -12.20
N LYS A 33 3.56 -13.28 -11.09
CA LYS A 33 2.66 -13.28 -9.92
C LYS A 33 2.93 -12.05 -9.07
N LEU A 34 1.88 -11.51 -8.45
CA LEU A 34 2.01 -10.49 -7.41
C LEU A 34 1.89 -11.17 -6.04
N ASP A 35 2.84 -10.90 -5.15
CA ASP A 35 2.71 -11.11 -3.71
C ASP A 35 2.83 -9.75 -3.04
N VAL A 36 1.84 -9.33 -2.26
CA VAL A 36 1.75 -7.95 -1.77
C VAL A 36 1.34 -7.89 -0.30
N VAL A 37 2.13 -7.13 0.46
CA VAL A 37 1.81 -6.72 1.83
C VAL A 37 1.10 -5.37 1.80
N ALA A 38 -0.13 -5.31 2.28
CA ALA A 38 -0.95 -4.10 2.29
C ALA A 38 -1.14 -3.59 3.72
N VAL A 39 -0.78 -2.33 3.97
CA VAL A 39 -0.81 -1.73 5.31
C VAL A 39 -1.72 -0.52 5.34
N ASN A 40 -2.64 -0.49 6.31
CA ASN A 40 -3.44 0.68 6.62
C ASN A 40 -3.87 0.67 8.09
N HIS A 41 -4.04 1.82 8.72
CA HIS A 41 -4.52 1.89 10.10
C HIS A 41 -6.06 1.88 10.21
N TRP A 42 -6.77 2.12 9.11
CA TRP A 42 -8.23 2.21 9.09
C TRP A 42 -8.86 0.86 8.75
N GLU A 43 -9.57 0.26 9.70
CA GLU A 43 -10.20 -1.06 9.55
C GLU A 43 -11.14 -1.14 8.34
N MET A 44 -11.88 -0.07 8.05
CA MET A 44 -12.77 -0.05 6.88
C MET A 44 -11.99 -0.10 5.56
N ALA A 45 -10.84 0.58 5.49
CA ALA A 45 -9.98 0.54 4.31
C ALA A 45 -9.46 -0.88 4.09
N ILE A 46 -8.96 -1.54 5.15
CA ILE A 46 -8.52 -2.93 5.09
C ILE A 46 -9.66 -3.87 4.67
N LYS A 47 -10.87 -3.69 5.21
CA LYS A 47 -12.03 -4.51 4.84
C LYS A 47 -12.36 -4.41 3.35
N VAL A 48 -12.39 -3.19 2.81
CA VAL A 48 -12.65 -2.96 1.37
C VAL A 48 -11.50 -3.49 0.53
N HIS A 49 -10.26 -3.20 0.93
CA HIS A 49 -9.08 -3.69 0.25
C HIS A 49 -9.02 -5.23 0.22
N GLY A 50 -9.37 -5.91 1.30
CA GLY A 50 -9.42 -7.37 1.36
C GLY A 50 -10.53 -7.96 0.50
N ALA A 51 -11.65 -7.26 0.33
CA ALA A 51 -12.69 -7.66 -0.62
C ALA A 51 -12.23 -7.52 -2.08
N ASN A 52 -11.46 -6.48 -2.40
CA ASN A 52 -10.92 -6.24 -3.74
C ASN A 52 -9.72 -7.14 -4.06
N HIS A 53 -8.85 -7.37 -3.07
CA HIS A 53 -7.56 -8.06 -3.20
C HIS A 53 -7.43 -9.15 -2.13
N PRO A 54 -8.16 -10.28 -2.26
CA PRO A 54 -8.22 -11.33 -1.24
C PRO A 54 -6.90 -12.09 -1.06
N ASN A 55 -5.97 -11.98 -2.01
CA ASN A 55 -4.66 -12.64 -1.96
C ASN A 55 -3.58 -11.79 -1.29
N ALA A 56 -3.86 -10.53 -0.96
CA ALA A 56 -2.90 -9.65 -0.30
C ALA A 56 -2.75 -9.99 1.20
N HIS A 57 -1.58 -9.69 1.76
CA HIS A 57 -1.30 -9.81 3.19
C HIS A 57 -1.64 -8.50 3.90
N HIS A 58 -2.78 -8.43 4.57
CA HIS A 58 -3.25 -7.21 5.22
C HIS A 58 -2.74 -7.03 6.65
N TYR A 59 -2.23 -5.84 6.94
CA TYR A 59 -1.96 -5.37 8.29
C TYR A 59 -2.81 -4.14 8.60
N CYS A 60 -3.77 -4.30 9.53
CA CYS A 60 -4.54 -3.20 10.08
C CYS A 60 -3.77 -2.53 11.23
N ALA A 61 -2.80 -1.69 10.92
CA ALA A 61 -1.93 -1.04 11.89
C ALA A 61 -1.40 0.29 11.37
N SER A 62 -0.95 1.15 12.30
CA SER A 62 -0.14 2.30 11.92
C SER A 62 1.26 1.84 11.51
N ILE A 63 1.85 2.50 10.50
CA ILE A 63 3.12 2.03 9.90
C ILE A 63 4.29 2.05 10.89
N ASP A 64 4.26 2.97 11.87
CA ASP A 64 5.26 3.13 12.91
C ASP A 64 5.22 2.02 13.97
N GLN A 65 4.15 1.21 13.97
CA GLN A 65 3.99 0.07 14.87
C GLN A 65 4.46 -1.25 14.24
N LEU A 66 4.77 -1.26 12.94
CA LEU A 66 5.21 -2.45 12.22
C LEU A 66 6.74 -2.52 12.16
N ASP A 67 7.27 -3.71 12.46
CA ASP A 67 8.68 -4.02 12.23
C ASP A 67 8.81 -4.63 10.83
N PRO A 68 9.41 -3.93 9.85
CA PRO A 68 9.52 -4.42 8.47
C PRO A 68 10.26 -5.75 8.39
N ARG A 69 11.14 -6.07 9.36
CA ARG A 69 11.87 -7.34 9.41
C ARG A 69 10.98 -8.53 9.79
N LYS A 70 9.77 -8.26 10.27
CA LYS A 70 8.77 -9.26 10.68
C LYS A 70 7.56 -9.29 9.75
N THR A 71 7.29 -8.20 9.05
CA THR A 71 6.08 -8.05 8.21
C THR A 71 6.34 -8.28 6.74
N THR A 72 7.59 -8.16 6.29
CA THR A 72 7.99 -8.31 4.87
C THR A 72 9.32 -9.05 4.77
N ASP A 73 9.50 -9.78 3.67
CA ASP A 73 10.81 -10.23 3.21
C ASP A 73 11.45 -9.16 2.30
N ARG A 74 12.48 -9.54 1.53
CA ARG A 74 13.07 -8.65 0.53
C ARG A 74 12.01 -8.29 -0.53
N LEU A 75 11.67 -7.00 -0.58
CA LEU A 75 10.74 -6.46 -1.58
C LEU A 75 11.47 -6.13 -2.89
N ASP A 76 10.81 -6.40 -4.02
CA ASP A 76 11.16 -5.84 -5.33
C ASP A 76 10.67 -4.39 -5.47
N VAL A 77 9.48 -4.10 -4.95
CA VAL A 77 8.81 -2.80 -5.08
C VAL A 77 8.17 -2.39 -3.75
N LEU A 78 8.32 -1.12 -3.41
CA LEU A 78 7.54 -0.48 -2.34
C LEU A 78 6.79 0.70 -2.93
N VAL A 79 5.48 0.74 -2.69
CA VAL A 79 4.60 1.84 -3.03
C VAL A 79 3.95 2.39 -1.77
N ALA A 80 3.69 3.69 -1.75
CA ALA A 80 3.10 4.35 -0.61
C ALA A 80 2.20 5.52 -1.05
N ALA A 81 1.00 5.59 -0.48
CA ALA A 81 0.03 6.66 -0.75
C ALA A 81 -0.44 7.35 0.55
N PRO A 82 0.43 8.10 1.24
CA PRO A 82 0.06 8.80 2.46
C PRO A 82 -1.01 9.86 2.18
N GLU A 83 -1.72 10.27 3.24
CA GLU A 83 -2.75 11.31 3.13
C GLU A 83 -2.17 12.62 2.56
N CYS A 84 -2.89 13.21 1.61
CA CYS A 84 -2.44 14.44 0.98
C CYS A 84 -2.97 15.70 1.70
N ILE A 85 -3.79 15.55 2.75
CA ILE A 85 -4.52 16.65 3.39
C ILE A 85 -3.58 17.80 3.72
N PHE A 86 -2.45 17.53 4.37
CA PHE A 86 -1.51 18.56 4.82
C PHE A 86 -0.57 19.08 3.72
N HIS A 87 -0.53 18.42 2.55
CA HIS A 87 0.34 18.73 1.42
C HIS A 87 -0.41 19.35 0.24
N SER A 88 -1.73 19.16 0.16
CA SER A 88 -2.54 19.58 -0.97
C SER A 88 -2.98 21.03 -0.86
N LYS A 89 -2.88 21.76 -1.98
CA LYS A 89 -3.47 23.11 -2.13
C LYS A 89 -4.99 23.09 -1.99
N ALA A 90 -5.63 21.95 -2.29
CA ALA A 90 -7.09 21.79 -2.24
C ALA A 90 -7.66 21.93 -0.83
N ARG A 91 -6.84 21.74 0.22
CA ARG A 91 -7.26 21.89 1.62
C ARG A 91 -7.84 23.28 1.92
N GLY A 92 -7.34 24.33 1.26
CA GLY A 92 -7.65 25.72 1.60
C GLY A 92 -7.17 26.13 3.00
N GLY A 93 -7.19 27.43 3.30
CA GLY A 93 -6.83 27.98 4.61
C GLY A 93 -5.34 28.25 4.86
N ARG A 94 -5.06 29.09 5.87
CA ARG A 94 -3.70 29.41 6.36
C ARG A 94 -3.12 28.14 7.04
N PRO A 95 -1.82 27.82 6.91
CA PRO A 95 -1.23 26.63 7.54
C PRO A 95 -1.52 26.62 9.05
N ILE A 96 -2.19 25.58 9.54
CA ILE A 96 -2.66 25.51 10.94
C ILE A 96 -1.68 24.75 11.85
N ASN A 97 -0.69 24.06 11.29
CA ASN A 97 0.39 23.40 12.05
C ASN A 97 1.52 22.94 11.11
N ASP A 98 2.76 23.35 11.37
CA ASP A 98 3.93 22.95 10.57
C ASP A 98 4.40 21.51 10.89
N GLN A 99 4.02 20.96 12.05
CA GLN A 99 4.44 19.62 12.51
C GLN A 99 3.82 18.45 11.73
N ARG A 100 2.85 18.70 10.84
CA ARG A 100 2.18 17.66 10.01
C ARG A 100 2.61 17.68 8.54
N ARG A 101 3.73 18.35 8.23
CA ARG A 101 4.31 18.40 6.88
C ARG A 101 5.57 17.54 6.73
N ALA A 102 6.10 17.03 7.84
CA ALA A 102 7.31 16.20 7.90
C ALA A 102 6.93 14.72 7.93
#